data_AF-A0A7T8GTQ1-F1
#
_entry.id   AF-A0A7T8GTQ1-F1
#
_cell.length_a   1.000
_cell.length_b   1.000
_cell.length_c   1.000
_cell.angle_alpha   90.00
_cell.angle_beta   90.00
_cell.angle_gamma   90.00
#
_symmetry.space_group_name_H-M   'P 1'
#
loop_
_entity.id
_entity.type
_entity.pdbx_description
1 polymer ?
#
loop_
_entity_poly.entity_id
_entity_poly.type
_entity_poly.pdbx_seq_one_letter_code
_entity_poly.pdbx_strand_id
1 'polypeptide(L)'
;MPPHFFPKGLRLDSEGYVALMRDVVAPWIKKVAAGRTYVFQQDSAPCHTSRKTQKWLSENLDDYTSPNIWLPNSPDCNPCDFYPWGAVERDTNPLLATPWPS
;
A
#
# COMPACT_ATOMS: atom_id res chain seq x y z
N MET A 1 5.08 -8.40 3.63
CA MET A 1 5.79 -7.55 4.61
C MET A 1 4.95 -7.54 5.86
N PRO A 2 5.50 -7.54 7.09
CA PRO A 2 4.68 -7.24 8.27
C PRO A 2 4.09 -5.82 8.13
N PRO A 3 2.89 -5.54 8.68
CA PRO A 3 2.33 -4.19 8.67
C PRO A 3 3.26 -3.19 9.36
N HIS A 4 3.39 -2.00 8.78
CA HIS A 4 4.09 -0.87 9.39
C HIS A 4 3.07 0.09 9.99
N PHE A 5 3.16 0.35 11.30
CA PHE A 5 2.21 1.19 12.02
C PHE A 5 2.78 2.57 12.30
N PHE A 6 1.98 3.59 12.05
CA PHE A 6 2.29 4.98 12.39
C PHE A 6 1.65 5.38 13.73
N PRO A 7 2.21 6.38 14.42
CA PRO A 7 1.56 6.99 15.57
C PRO A 7 0.13 7.44 15.24
N LYS A 8 -0.79 7.25 16.20
CA LYS A 8 -2.19 7.63 16.03
C LYS A 8 -2.31 9.12 15.70
N GLY A 9 -3.07 9.43 14.66
CA GLY A 9 -3.31 10.81 14.22
C GLY A 9 -2.25 11.37 13.27
N LEU A 10 -1.17 10.63 12.99
CA LEU A 10 -0.23 11.02 11.94
C LEU A 10 -0.93 10.95 10.57
N ARG A 11 -0.85 12.05 9.82
CA ARG A 11 -1.15 12.06 8.39
C ARG A 11 0.16 12.05 7.63
N LEU A 12 0.36 11.00 6.85
CA LEU A 12 1.56 10.85 6.06
C LEU A 12 1.53 11.82 4.88
N ASP A 13 2.53 12.69 4.80
CA ASP A 13 2.76 13.52 3.63
C ASP A 13 3.66 12.81 2.62
N SER A 14 3.99 13.50 1.53
CA SER A 14 4.85 12.95 0.48
C SER A 14 6.27 12.64 0.97
N GLU A 15 6.79 13.37 1.95
CA GLU A 15 8.14 13.16 2.46
C GLU A 15 8.21 11.93 3.37
N GLY A 16 7.26 11.82 4.30
CA GLY A 16 7.09 10.64 5.13
C GLY A 16 6.85 9.39 4.30
N TYR A 17 6.07 9.49 3.22
CA TYR A 17 5.86 8.36 2.32
C TYR A 17 7.13 7.95 1.58
N VAL A 18 7.90 8.89 1.03
CA VAL A 18 9.19 8.58 0.40
C VAL A 18 10.18 7.97 1.40
N ALA A 19 10.22 8.46 2.64
CA ALA A 19 11.06 7.87 3.69
C ALA A 19 10.64 6.43 4.01
N LEU A 20 9.34 6.16 4.15
CA LEU A 20 8.81 4.80 4.30
C LEU A 20 9.22 3.90 3.14
N MET A 21 9.07 4.38 1.90
CA MET A 21 9.40 3.61 0.70
C MET A 21 10.89 3.28 0.65
N ARG A 22 11.74 4.25 0.95
CA ARG A 22 13.20 4.10 0.97
C ARG A 22 13.68 3.15 2.07
N ASP A 23 13.20 3.35 3.29
CA ASP A 23 13.80 2.73 4.48
C ASP A 23 13.17 1.37 4.81
N VAL A 24 11.93 1.12 4.37
CA VAL A 24 11.18 -0.08 4.74
C VAL A 24 10.77 -0.90 3.51
N VAL A 25 10.06 -0.27 2.56
CA VAL A 25 9.36 -1.02 1.51
C VAL A 25 10.33 -1.53 0.42
N ALA A 26 11.15 -0.65 -0.17
CA ALA A 26 12.06 -1.04 -1.25
C ALA A 26 13.10 -2.09 -0.82
N PRO A 27 13.73 -2.01 0.38
CA PRO A 27 14.59 -3.08 0.88
C PRO A 27 13.84 -4.42 1.02
N TRP A 28 12.59 -4.39 1.49
CA TRP A 28 11.78 -5.59 1.60
C TRP A 28 11.42 -6.18 0.23
N ILE A 29 10.99 -5.35 -0.73
CA ILE A 29 10.69 -5.79 -2.09
C ILE A 29 11.92 -6.41 -2.73
N LYS A 30 13.09 -5.77 -2.64
CA LYS A 30 14.35 -6.31 -3.19
C LYS A 30 14.64 -7.72 -2.67
N LYS A 31 14.39 -7.96 -1.37
CA LYS A 31 14.56 -9.28 -0.75
C LYS A 31 13.55 -10.30 -1.29
N VAL A 32 12.28 -9.93 -1.46
CA VAL A 32 11.21 -10.87 -1.88
C VAL A 32 11.19 -11.12 -3.39
N ALA A 33 11.48 -10.08 -4.18
CA ALA A 33 11.62 -10.17 -5.62
C ALA A 33 12.76 -11.13 -5.98
N ALA A 34 13.84 -11.14 -5.19
CA ALA A 34 15.00 -12.03 -5.37
C ALA A 34 15.57 -11.95 -6.80
N GLY A 35 15.63 -10.73 -7.35
CA GLY A 35 16.12 -10.45 -8.70
C GLY A 35 15.07 -10.57 -9.82
N ARG A 36 13.82 -10.93 -9.51
CA ARG A 36 12.71 -10.90 -10.47
C ARG A 36 12.20 -9.47 -10.65
N THR A 37 11.75 -9.15 -11.86
CA THR A 37 11.04 -7.89 -12.11
C THR A 37 9.68 -7.88 -11.43
N TYR A 38 9.23 -6.70 -11.01
CA TYR A 38 7.96 -6.51 -10.33
C TYR A 38 7.31 -5.18 -10.71
N VAL A 39 6.00 -5.09 -10.49
CA VAL A 39 5.25 -3.84 -10.55
C VAL A 39 4.74 -3.53 -9.15
N PHE A 40 5.06 -2.34 -8.64
CA PHE A 40 4.54 -1.89 -7.35
C PHE A 40 3.17 -1.21 -7.52
N GLN A 41 2.15 -1.74 -6.85
CA GLN A 41 0.78 -1.22 -6.91
C GLN A 41 0.47 -0.35 -5.67
N GLN A 42 -0.10 0.84 -5.89
CA GLN A 42 -0.53 1.79 -4.86
C GLN A 42 -1.82 2.48 -5.30
N ASP A 43 -2.59 3.01 -4.35
CA ASP A 43 -3.79 3.81 -4.64
C ASP A 43 -3.45 5.27 -5.01
N SER A 44 -4.48 6.07 -5.31
CA SER A 44 -4.35 7.47 -5.69
C SER A 44 -4.32 8.45 -4.51
N ALA A 45 -3.92 8.03 -3.30
CA ALA A 45 -3.83 8.95 -2.16
C ALA A 45 -2.92 10.17 -2.46
N PRO A 46 -3.18 11.36 -1.89
CA PRO A 46 -2.43 12.57 -2.22
C PRO A 46 -0.91 12.47 -2.02
N CYS A 47 -0.46 11.75 -0.99
CA CYS A 47 0.97 11.53 -0.76
C CYS A 47 1.60 10.63 -1.83
N HIS A 48 0.85 9.65 -2.37
CA HIS A 48 1.29 8.73 -3.42
C HIS A 48 1.41 9.43 -4.78
N THR A 49 0.45 10.28 -5.11
CA THR A 49 0.37 10.97 -6.41
C THR A 49 1.25 12.22 -6.51
N SER A 50 1.91 12.62 -5.43
CA SER A 50 2.78 13.81 -5.41
C SER A 50 3.97 13.67 -6.36
N ARG A 51 4.41 14.80 -6.94
CA ARG A 51 5.60 14.82 -7.83
C ARG A 51 6.85 14.24 -7.17
N LYS A 52 7.03 14.51 -5.86
CA LYS A 52 8.17 14.01 -5.07
C LYS A 52 8.16 12.49 -5.00
N THR A 53 7.00 11.91 -4.67
CA THR A 53 6.82 10.46 -4.61
C THR A 53 7.00 9.80 -5.97
N GLN A 54 6.31 10.32 -6.99
CA GLN A 54 6.36 9.76 -8.34
C GLN A 54 7.79 9.76 -8.91
N LYS A 55 8.53 10.85 -8.71
CA LYS A 55 9.95 10.91 -9.08
C LYS A 55 10.76 9.83 -8.37
N TRP A 56 10.63 9.72 -7.05
CA TRP A 56 11.37 8.73 -6.28
C TRP A 56 11.04 7.30 -6.74
N LEU A 57 9.77 6.97 -6.95
CA LEU A 57 9.35 5.64 -7.43
C LEU A 57 9.96 5.31 -8.79
N SER A 58 9.95 6.26 -9.73
CA SER A 58 10.53 6.07 -11.07
C SER A 58 12.05 5.87 -11.07
N GLU A 59 12.74 6.41 -10.07
CA GLU A 59 14.20 6.32 -9.95
C GLU A 59 14.66 5.07 -9.19
N ASN A 60 13.79 4.44 -8.39
CA ASN A 60 14.19 3.43 -7.41
C ASN A 60 13.48 2.07 -7.53
N LEU A 61 12.36 1.98 -8.26
CA LEU A 61 11.62 0.73 -8.48
C LEU A 61 11.70 0.28 -9.94
N ASP A 62 11.48 -1.01 -10.18
CA ASP A 62 11.49 -1.58 -11.54
C ASP A 62 10.33 -1.03 -12.38
N ASP A 63 9.12 -1.05 -11.82
CA ASP A 63 7.91 -0.43 -12.37
C ASP A 63 6.89 -0.19 -11.25
N TYR A 64 5.93 0.70 -11.48
CA TYR A 64 4.88 1.00 -10.53
C TYR A 64 3.60 1.49 -11.21
N THR A 65 2.46 1.28 -10.56
CA THR A 65 1.19 1.78 -11.06
C THR A 65 1.13 3.29 -10.89
N SER A 66 1.40 4.02 -11.97
CA SER A 66 1.31 5.48 -11.97
C SER A 66 -0.14 5.94 -11.78
N PRO A 67 -0.36 7.16 -11.25
CA PRO A 67 -1.70 7.71 -11.02
C PRO A 67 -2.57 7.76 -12.27
N ASN A 68 -1.97 7.81 -13.46
CA ASN A 68 -2.68 7.87 -14.73
C ASN A 68 -3.19 6.50 -15.22
N ILE A 69 -2.65 5.40 -14.67
CA ILE A 69 -3.08 4.03 -15.00
C ILE A 69 -4.23 3.61 -14.08
N TRP A 70 -4.32 4.17 -12.88
CA TRP A 70 -5.36 3.84 -11.91
C TRP A 70 -6.69 4.52 -12.24
N LEU A 71 -7.76 3.74 -12.36
CA LEU A 71 -9.11 4.31 -12.50
C LEU A 71 -9.52 5.05 -11.22
N PRO A 72 -10.05 6.29 -11.32
CA PRO A 72 -10.55 7.00 -10.15
C PRO A 72 -11.68 6.21 -9.47
N ASN A 73 -11.64 6.09 -8.14
CA ASN A 73 -12.69 5.46 -7.31
C ASN A 73 -12.96 3.97 -7.59
N SER A 74 -11.91 3.19 -7.86
CA SER A 74 -12.00 1.73 -8.00
C SER A 74 -11.39 0.98 -6.80
N PRO A 75 -12.08 0.91 -5.64
CA PRO A 75 -11.62 0.12 -4.48
C PRO A 75 -11.59 -1.38 -4.80
N ASP A 76 -12.43 -1.84 -5.73
CA ASP A 76 -12.43 -3.19 -6.28
C ASP A 76 -11.12 -3.55 -7.00
N CYS A 77 -10.40 -2.55 -7.51
CA CYS A 77 -9.13 -2.75 -8.20
C CYS A 77 -7.92 -2.76 -7.26
N ASN A 78 -8.07 -2.40 -5.97
CA ASN A 78 -7.00 -2.50 -4.97
C ASN A 78 -7.06 -3.85 -4.26
N PRO A 79 -6.04 -4.73 -4.43
CA PRO A 79 -6.03 -6.03 -3.77
C PRO A 79 -6.17 -5.95 -2.24
N CYS A 80 -5.70 -4.85 -1.63
CA CYS A 80 -5.81 -4.62 -0.19
C CYS A 80 -7.24 -4.27 0.26
N ASP A 81 -7.98 -3.50 -0.53
CA ASP A 81 -9.36 -3.11 -0.22
C ASP A 81 -10.36 -4.24 -0.55
N PHE A 82 -10.02 -5.10 -1.52
CA PHE A 82 -10.88 -6.21 -1.90
C PHE A 82 -11.02 -7.29 -0.82
N TYR A 83 -9.95 -7.61 -0.08
CA TYR A 83 -9.98 -8.76 0.86
C TYR A 83 -9.23 -8.56 2.18
N PRO A 84 -7.94 -8.18 2.22
CA PRO A 84 -7.17 -8.07 3.45
C PRO A 84 -7.84 -7.22 4.53
N TRP A 85 -8.38 -6.05 4.19
CA TRP A 85 -9.03 -5.18 5.18
C TRP A 85 -10.33 -5.76 5.72
N GLY A 86 -11.15 -6.40 4.88
CA GLY A 86 -12.37 -7.08 5.35
C GLY A 86 -12.07 -8.27 6.28
N ALA A 87 -11.00 -9.01 6.01
CA ALA A 87 -10.54 -10.08 6.90
C ALA A 87 -10.04 -9.51 8.25
N VAL A 88 -9.23 -8.46 8.22
CA VAL A 88 -8.75 -7.79 9.44
C VAL A 88 -9.91 -7.22 10.24
N GLU A 89 -10.89 -6.58 9.59
CA GLU A 89 -12.07 -6.02 10.25
C GLU A 89 -12.89 -7.12 10.93
N ARG A 90 -13.18 -8.22 10.22
CA ARG A 90 -13.90 -9.36 10.81
C ARG A 90 -13.21 -9.92 12.05
N ASP A 91 -11.89 -10.06 12.00
CA ASP A 91 -11.14 -10.73 13.06
C ASP A 91 -10.82 -9.80 14.25
N THR A 92 -10.85 -8.47 14.03
CA THR A 92 -10.56 -7.47 15.08
C THR A 92 -11.80 -6.77 15.62
N ASN A 93 -12.93 -6.83 14.92
CA ASN A 93 -14.19 -6.24 15.36
C ASN A 93 -15.03 -7.28 16.13
N PRO A 94 -15.21 -7.13 17.45
CA PRO A 94 -15.98 -8.08 18.26
C PRO A 94 -17.46 -8.18 17.82
N LEU A 95 -17.98 -7.20 17.08
CA LEU A 95 -19.36 -7.18 16.58
C LEU A 95 -19.56 -8.02 15.31
N LEU A 96 -18.49 -8.34 14.59
CA LEU A 96 -18.51 -9.16 13.37
C LEU A 96 -17.97 -10.58 13.60
N ALA A 97 -17.49 -10.86 14.82
CA ALA A 97 -16.87 -12.12 15.22
C ALA A 97 -17.88 -13.26 15.53
N THR A 98 -19.13 -13.16 15.09
CA THR A 98 -20.11 -14.24 15.28
C THR A 98 -20.02 -15.28 14.16
N PRO A 99 -19.92 -16.59 14.47
CA PRO A 99 -19.88 -17.63 13.45
C PRO A 99 -21.22 -17.75 12.74
N TRP A 100 -21.17 -18.02 11.43
CA TRP A 100 -22.32 -18.37 10.60
C TRP A 100 -23.10 -19.54 11.26
N PRO A 101 -24.44 -19.50 11.31
CA PRO A 101 -25.20 -20.64 11.81
C PRO A 101 -25.04 -21.80 10.83
N SER A 102 -24.61 -22.95 11.35
CA SER A 102 -24.59 -24.25 10.68
C SER A 102 -25.95 -24.63 10.11
#